data_AF-A0A3E2H974-F1
#
_entry.id   AF-A0A3E2H974-F1
#
_cell.length_a   1.000
_cell.length_b   1.000
_cell.length_c   1.000
_cell.angle_alpha   90.00
_cell.angle_beta   90.00
_cell.angle_gamma   90.00
#
_symmetry.space_group_name_H-M   'P 1'
#
loop_
_entity.id
_entity.type
_entity.pdbx_description
1 polymer ?
#
loop_
_entity_poly.entity_id
_entity_poly.type
_entity_poly.pdbx_seq_one_letter_code
_entity_poly.pdbx_strand_id
1 'polypeptide(L)'
;MQSRPLYDPSPAEANIDKIMSATFTQTHYQHRLSDHVMGMLQMAIKTGKITKTKADVFETVFIRGAKPRKHRTHEGHAFLAPDGTAMVMFGVRYGGGENIAAGAWDLDNVGSHSNYHNWLNDLLYGSRGGRNVAVKEEVEEDEDEDTDETLT
;
A
#
# COMPACT_ATOMS: atom_id res chain seq x y z
N MET A 1 -24.79 -13.10 5.09
CA MET A 1 -24.32 -12.12 4.10
C MET A 1 -22.97 -12.59 3.59
N GLN A 2 -22.82 -12.88 2.30
CA GLN A 2 -21.48 -13.10 1.73
C GLN A 2 -20.73 -11.76 1.77
N SER A 3 -19.53 -11.75 2.34
CA SER A 3 -18.67 -10.57 2.32
C SER A 3 -18.29 -10.27 0.87
N ARG A 4 -18.28 -8.98 0.51
CA ARG A 4 -17.84 -8.55 -0.82
C ARG A 4 -16.39 -9.02 -1.04
N PRO A 5 -16.05 -9.55 -2.23
CA PRO A 5 -14.69 -9.99 -2.50
C PRO A 5 -13.70 -8.83 -2.35
N LEU A 6 -12.50 -9.14 -1.87
CA LEU A 6 -11.39 -8.20 -1.76
C LEU A 6 -10.62 -8.21 -3.09
N TYR A 7 -10.39 -7.03 -3.66
CA TYR A 7 -9.42 -6.82 -4.73
C TYR A 7 -8.10 -6.36 -4.12
N ASP A 8 -7.11 -7.25 -4.21
CA ASP A 8 -5.79 -7.07 -3.61
C ASP A 8 -4.71 -7.65 -4.55
N PRO A 9 -4.36 -6.94 -5.63
CA PRO A 9 -3.27 -7.36 -6.51
C PRO A 9 -1.93 -7.25 -5.79
N SER A 10 -0.95 -8.04 -6.25
CA SER A 10 0.44 -7.81 -5.85
C SER A 10 0.84 -6.36 -6.18
N PRO A 11 1.52 -5.63 -5.27
CA PRO A 11 1.99 -4.26 -5.54
C PRO A 11 2.83 -4.14 -6.81
N ALA A 12 3.56 -5.19 -7.21
CA ALA A 12 4.36 -5.19 -8.43
C ALA A 12 3.52 -5.26 -9.71
N GLU A 13 2.29 -5.79 -9.63
CA GLU A 13 1.38 -5.99 -10.76
C GLU A 13 0.25 -4.95 -10.82
N ALA A 14 0.10 -4.17 -9.75
CA ALA A 14 -0.88 -3.10 -9.66
C ALA A 14 -0.59 -2.04 -10.72
N ASN A 15 -1.63 -1.67 -11.47
CA ASN A 15 -1.52 -0.67 -12.52
C ASN A 15 -2.79 0.18 -12.59
N ILE A 16 -2.61 1.49 -12.48
CA ILE A 16 -3.70 2.45 -12.40
C ILE A 16 -4.55 2.45 -13.68
N ASP A 17 -3.94 2.30 -14.85
CA ASP A 17 -4.69 2.31 -16.12
C ASP A 17 -5.55 1.05 -16.25
N LYS A 18 -5.03 -0.10 -15.80
CA LYS A 18 -5.80 -1.35 -15.73
C LYS A 18 -6.98 -1.22 -14.77
N ILE A 19 -6.75 -0.68 -13.57
CA ILE A 19 -7.78 -0.51 -12.53
C ILE A 19 -8.85 0.49 -12.95
N MET A 20 -8.49 1.50 -13.75
CA MET A 20 -9.43 2.49 -14.26
C MET A 20 -10.07 2.12 -15.59
N SER A 21 -9.77 0.95 -16.16
CA SER A 21 -10.40 0.49 -17.39
C SER A 21 -11.90 0.23 -17.19
N ALA A 22 -12.70 0.42 -18.25
CA ALA A 22 -14.14 0.18 -18.20
C ALA A 22 -14.46 -1.27 -17.79
N THR A 23 -13.74 -2.24 -18.35
CA THR A 23 -13.89 -3.66 -18.01
C THR A 23 -13.62 -3.94 -16.53
N PHE A 24 -12.55 -3.36 -15.98
CA PHE A 24 -12.20 -3.55 -14.58
C PHE A 24 -13.24 -2.92 -13.67
N THR A 25 -13.58 -1.65 -13.90
CA THR A 25 -14.54 -0.92 -13.06
C THR A 25 -15.91 -1.58 -13.08
N GLN A 26 -16.40 -2.06 -14.23
CA GLN A 26 -17.66 -2.79 -14.31
C GLN A 26 -17.67 -4.10 -13.50
N THR A 27 -16.52 -4.75 -13.36
CA THR A 27 -16.38 -6.00 -12.62
C THR A 27 -16.18 -5.76 -11.12
N HIS A 28 -15.42 -4.73 -10.76
CA HIS A 28 -14.88 -4.55 -9.41
C HIS A 28 -15.45 -3.36 -8.64
N TYR A 29 -16.41 -2.60 -9.18
CA TYR A 29 -17.01 -1.44 -8.49
C TYR A 29 -17.59 -1.76 -7.09
N GLN A 30 -18.03 -3.00 -6.86
CA GLN A 30 -18.54 -3.47 -5.57
C GLN A 30 -17.53 -4.24 -4.72
N HIS A 31 -16.29 -4.40 -5.17
CA HIS A 31 -15.26 -5.11 -4.40
C HIS A 31 -14.80 -4.24 -3.23
N ARG A 32 -14.33 -4.88 -2.16
CA ARG A 32 -13.46 -4.23 -1.18
C ARG A 32 -12.10 -4.02 -1.84
N LEU A 33 -11.36 -2.99 -1.44
CA LEU A 33 -10.03 -2.71 -1.98
C LEU A 33 -9.02 -2.79 -0.85
N SER A 34 -7.84 -3.34 -1.14
CA SER A 34 -6.74 -3.34 -0.18
C SER A 34 -6.23 -1.93 0.11
N ASP A 35 -5.46 -1.82 1.20
CA ASP A 35 -4.81 -0.57 1.58
C ASP A 35 -3.90 -0.05 0.47
N HIS A 36 -3.14 -0.94 -0.17
CA HIS A 36 -2.33 -0.63 -1.33
C HIS A 36 -3.12 0.02 -2.47
N VAL A 37 -4.20 -0.62 -2.95
CA VAL A 37 -5.02 -0.12 -4.06
C VAL A 37 -5.66 1.22 -3.70
N MET A 38 -6.09 1.38 -2.44
CA MET A 38 -6.58 2.66 -1.97
C MET A 38 -5.53 3.76 -2.07
N GLY A 39 -4.35 3.50 -1.52
CA GLY A 39 -3.25 4.46 -1.51
C GLY A 39 -2.88 4.87 -2.92
N MET A 40 -2.80 3.90 -3.83
CA MET A 40 -2.60 4.13 -5.25
C MET A 40 -3.67 5.05 -5.86
N LEU A 41 -4.97 4.80 -5.59
CA LEU A 41 -6.06 5.66 -6.08
C LEU A 41 -5.98 7.08 -5.50
N GLN A 42 -5.69 7.23 -4.21
CA GLN A 42 -5.52 8.55 -3.58
C GLN A 42 -4.32 9.32 -4.15
N MET A 43 -3.19 8.64 -4.37
CA MET A 43 -2.02 9.24 -5.02
C MET A 43 -2.30 9.61 -6.47
N ALA A 44 -3.03 8.77 -7.21
CA ALA A 44 -3.43 9.06 -8.59
C ALA A 44 -4.36 10.28 -8.68
N ILE A 45 -5.27 10.46 -7.72
CA ILE A 45 -6.10 11.68 -7.60
C ILE A 45 -5.23 12.89 -7.27
N LYS A 46 -4.36 12.78 -6.24
CA LYS A 46 -3.51 13.88 -5.78
C LYS A 46 -2.58 14.39 -6.89
N THR A 47 -2.02 13.48 -7.67
CA THR A 47 -1.08 13.77 -8.77
C THR A 47 -1.79 14.11 -10.09
N GLY A 48 -3.12 14.16 -10.11
CA GLY A 48 -3.91 14.52 -11.28
C GLY A 48 -3.94 13.45 -12.38
N LYS A 49 -3.49 12.23 -12.10
CA LYS A 49 -3.54 11.10 -13.06
C LYS A 49 -4.96 10.63 -13.31
N ILE A 50 -5.82 10.70 -12.29
CA ILE A 50 -7.25 10.43 -12.41
C ILE A 50 -8.05 11.55 -11.75
N THR A 51 -9.29 11.73 -12.21
CA THR A 51 -10.21 12.69 -11.58
C THR A 51 -10.97 12.03 -10.42
N LYS A 52 -11.41 12.84 -9.46
CA LYS A 52 -12.26 12.37 -8.34
C LYS A 52 -13.53 11.67 -8.85
N THR A 53 -14.14 12.21 -9.89
CA THR A 53 -15.33 11.62 -10.53
C THR A 53 -15.07 10.22 -11.08
N LYS A 54 -13.87 9.97 -11.64
CA LYS A 54 -13.52 8.62 -12.12
C LYS A 54 -13.34 7.65 -10.95
N ALA A 55 -12.76 8.10 -9.83
CA ALA A 55 -12.56 7.26 -8.65
C ALA A 55 -13.87 6.96 -7.90
N ASP A 56 -14.87 7.84 -7.98
CA ASP A 56 -16.18 7.69 -7.33
C ASP A 56 -16.95 6.41 -7.75
N VAL A 57 -16.53 5.73 -8.83
CA VAL A 57 -17.10 4.44 -9.25
C VAL A 57 -16.90 3.33 -8.22
N PHE A 58 -15.87 3.41 -7.37
CA PHE A 58 -15.63 2.45 -6.29
C PHE A 58 -16.47 2.79 -5.05
N GLU A 59 -17.79 2.62 -5.15
CA GLU A 59 -18.78 3.04 -4.16
C GLU A 59 -18.59 2.44 -2.76
N THR A 60 -17.92 1.30 -2.68
CA THR A 60 -17.59 0.59 -1.43
C THR A 60 -16.48 1.26 -0.65
N VAL A 61 -15.67 2.09 -1.31
CA VAL A 61 -14.47 2.69 -0.75
C VAL A 61 -14.61 4.20 -0.64
N PHE A 62 -15.19 4.83 -1.67
CA PHE A 62 -15.39 6.27 -1.72
C PHE A 62 -16.85 6.66 -1.49
N ILE A 63 -17.01 7.83 -0.91
CA ILE A 63 -18.23 8.64 -1.04
C ILE A 63 -17.96 9.74 -2.08
N ARG A 64 -19.05 10.33 -2.58
CA ARG A 64 -19.03 11.41 -3.58
C ARG A 64 -17.90 12.41 -3.36
N GLY A 65 -17.11 12.66 -4.40
CA GLY A 65 -15.92 13.52 -4.38
C GLY A 65 -14.64 12.80 -3.96
N ALA A 66 -14.60 11.49 -4.11
CA ALA A 66 -13.50 10.56 -3.81
C ALA A 66 -12.99 10.66 -2.37
N LYS A 67 -13.90 10.96 -1.44
CA LYS A 67 -13.58 10.98 -0.02
C LYS A 67 -13.63 9.54 0.52
N PRO A 68 -12.60 9.06 1.22
CA PRO A 68 -12.63 7.73 1.83
C PRO A 68 -13.79 7.57 2.80
N ARG A 69 -14.42 6.39 2.83
CA ARG A 69 -15.38 6.05 3.88
C ARG A 69 -14.68 5.91 5.23
N LYS A 70 -15.27 6.49 6.28
CA LYS A 70 -14.69 6.53 7.65
C LYS A 70 -14.56 5.15 8.32
N HIS A 71 -15.45 4.21 8.03
CA HIS A 71 -15.51 2.90 8.69
C HIS A 71 -15.04 1.78 7.76
N ARG A 72 -13.91 1.99 7.10
CA ARG A 72 -13.33 0.95 6.26
C ARG A 72 -12.51 -0.02 7.13
N THR A 73 -12.53 -1.29 6.75
CA THR A 73 -11.57 -2.30 7.21
C THR A 73 -10.23 -2.12 6.49
N HIS A 74 -9.15 -1.99 7.24
CA HIS A 74 -7.79 -2.02 6.69
C HIS A 74 -7.38 -3.47 6.46
N GLU A 75 -7.13 -3.84 5.20
CA GLU A 75 -6.92 -5.23 4.80
C GLU A 75 -6.13 -5.34 3.49
N GLY A 76 -5.65 -6.56 3.18
CA GLY A 76 -4.80 -6.85 2.03
C GLY A 76 -3.39 -6.28 2.16
N HIS A 77 -2.71 -6.07 1.04
CA HIS A 77 -1.37 -5.47 1.03
C HIS A 77 -1.36 -4.04 1.56
N ALA A 78 -0.30 -3.71 2.29
CA ALA A 78 -0.08 -2.38 2.85
C ALA A 78 0.14 -1.30 1.78
N PHE A 79 -0.22 -0.06 2.12
CA PHE A 79 0.20 1.11 1.36
C PHE A 79 1.51 1.65 1.92
N LEU A 80 2.61 1.33 1.27
CA LEU A 80 3.95 1.66 1.73
C LEU A 80 4.48 2.96 1.14
N ALA A 81 5.18 3.71 1.97
CA ALA A 81 5.98 4.86 1.60
C ALA A 81 7.26 4.41 0.86
N PRO A 82 8.03 5.33 0.25
CA PRO A 82 9.26 5.01 -0.45
C PRO A 82 10.33 4.29 0.39
N ASP A 83 10.29 4.44 1.71
CA ASP A 83 11.20 3.81 2.67
C ASP A 83 10.71 2.45 3.21
N GLY A 84 9.54 1.99 2.74
CA GLY A 84 8.94 0.72 3.16
C GLY A 84 8.10 0.80 4.44
N THR A 85 7.92 1.98 5.05
CA THR A 85 7.00 2.16 6.18
C THR A 85 5.55 2.31 5.72
N ALA A 86 4.59 1.99 6.59
CA ALA A 86 3.18 2.18 6.25
C ALA A 86 2.83 3.68 6.21
N MET A 87 2.19 4.10 5.12
CA MET A 87 1.70 5.47 4.96
C MET A 87 0.58 5.78 5.96
N VAL A 88 0.54 7.03 6.41
CA VAL A 88 -0.53 7.56 7.23
C VAL A 88 -1.44 8.43 6.36
N MET A 89 -2.73 8.13 6.33
CA MET A 89 -3.71 9.00 5.68
C MET A 89 -4.85 9.28 6.65
N PHE A 90 -5.26 10.55 6.76
CA PHE A 90 -6.32 10.96 7.68
C PHE A 90 -6.07 10.54 9.14
N GLY A 91 -4.80 10.52 9.56
CA GLY A 91 -4.38 10.11 10.91
C GLY A 91 -4.45 8.60 11.17
N VAL A 92 -4.69 7.78 10.14
CA VAL A 92 -4.78 6.32 10.25
C VAL A 92 -3.66 5.67 9.45
N ARG A 93 -3.07 4.61 10.01
CA ARG A 93 -2.03 3.80 9.36
C ARG A 93 -2.64 2.87 8.32
N TYR A 94 -2.12 2.90 7.09
CA TYR A 94 -2.55 2.04 5.99
C TYR A 94 -1.63 0.80 5.85
N GLY A 95 -1.55 0.01 6.92
CA GLY A 95 -0.74 -1.21 6.98
C GLY A 95 -1.40 -2.43 6.34
N GLY A 96 -2.64 -2.31 5.83
CA GLY A 96 -3.39 -3.47 5.34
C GLY A 96 -3.63 -4.49 6.45
N GLY A 97 -3.56 -5.77 6.08
CA GLY A 97 -3.57 -6.90 7.03
C GLY A 97 -2.20 -7.16 7.67
N GLU A 98 -1.18 -6.37 7.33
CA GLU A 98 0.20 -6.57 7.74
C GLU A 98 0.53 -5.70 8.97
N ASN A 99 1.36 -6.20 9.88
CA ASN A 99 1.78 -5.48 11.10
C ASN A 99 2.93 -4.49 10.83
N ILE A 100 2.88 -3.76 9.72
CA ILE A 100 3.93 -2.81 9.33
C ILE A 100 3.80 -1.53 10.17
N ALA A 101 4.92 -1.02 10.68
CA ALA A 101 4.94 0.21 11.48
C ALA A 101 4.55 1.44 10.63
N ALA A 102 3.82 2.38 11.25
CA ALA A 102 3.52 3.66 10.61
C ALA A 102 4.79 4.50 10.50
N GLY A 103 5.05 5.05 9.31
CA GLY A 103 6.12 6.00 9.09
C GLY A 103 5.71 7.45 9.37
N ALA A 104 6.62 8.38 9.05
CA ALA A 104 6.35 9.82 9.09
C ALA A 104 5.63 10.32 7.81
N TRP A 105 5.40 9.44 6.83
CA TRP A 105 4.94 9.82 5.51
C TRP A 105 3.42 9.81 5.39
N ASP A 106 2.89 10.88 4.81
CA ASP A 106 1.50 11.05 4.43
C ASP A 106 1.39 11.54 2.97
N LEU A 107 0.15 11.69 2.50
CA LEU A 107 -0.09 12.14 1.13
C LEU A 107 0.49 13.53 0.84
N ASP A 108 0.68 14.37 1.86
CA ASP A 108 1.09 15.77 1.70
C ASP A 108 2.61 15.94 1.73
N ASN A 109 3.33 15.13 2.50
CA ASN A 109 4.77 15.25 2.66
C ASN A 109 5.59 14.22 1.86
N VAL A 110 5.00 13.10 1.40
CA VAL A 110 5.76 12.04 0.69
C VAL A 110 6.46 12.54 -0.57
N GLY A 111 5.98 13.64 -1.15
CA GLY A 111 6.61 14.34 -2.27
C GLY A 111 8.03 14.86 -1.99
N SER A 112 8.41 15.05 -0.73
CA SER A 112 9.75 15.50 -0.35
C SER A 112 10.77 14.37 -0.20
N HIS A 113 10.35 13.10 -0.31
CA HIS A 113 11.28 11.98 -0.24
C HIS A 113 12.15 11.92 -1.51
N SER A 114 13.46 11.66 -1.36
CA SER A 114 14.42 11.64 -2.47
C SER A 114 14.05 10.67 -3.60
N ASN A 115 13.49 9.52 -3.24
CA ASN A 115 13.02 8.48 -4.17
C ASN A 115 11.54 8.64 -4.60
N TYR A 116 10.89 9.78 -4.34
CA TYR A 116 9.45 9.97 -4.58
C TYR A 116 9.01 9.63 -6.01
N HIS A 117 9.74 10.10 -7.03
CA HIS A 117 9.32 9.91 -8.42
C HIS A 117 9.37 8.45 -8.87
N ASN A 118 10.43 7.72 -8.49
CA ASN A 118 10.53 6.29 -8.81
C ASN A 118 9.46 5.50 -8.06
N TRP A 119 9.30 5.76 -6.76
CA TRP A 119 8.27 5.13 -5.95
C TRP A 119 6.87 5.41 -6.49
N LEU A 120 6.55 6.65 -6.88
CA LEU A 120 5.24 7.00 -7.43
C LEU A 120 4.99 6.27 -8.75
N ASN A 121 6.01 6.16 -9.60
CA ASN A 121 5.92 5.42 -10.85
C ASN A 121 5.68 3.93 -10.60
N ASP A 122 6.42 3.33 -9.66
CA ASP A 122 6.27 1.93 -9.26
C ASP A 122 4.89 1.67 -8.64
N LEU A 123 4.42 2.57 -7.78
CA LEU A 123 3.09 2.51 -7.15
C LEU A 123 1.97 2.53 -8.19
N LEU A 124 2.07 3.40 -9.20
CA LEU A 124 0.99 3.62 -10.16
C LEU A 124 1.02 2.63 -11.33
N TYR A 125 2.18 2.11 -11.71
CA TYR A 125 2.34 1.34 -12.95
C TYR A 125 2.93 -0.06 -12.73
N GLY A 126 3.19 -0.42 -11.48
CA GLY A 126 3.88 -1.65 -11.12
C GLY A 126 5.39 -1.51 -11.32
N SER A 127 6.14 -2.36 -10.62
CA SER A 127 7.59 -2.37 -10.76
C SER A 127 7.95 -3.15 -12.03
N ARG A 128 8.42 -2.47 -13.07
CA ARG A 128 8.86 -3.09 -14.34
C ARG A 128 10.13 -3.96 -14.22
N GLY A 129 10.66 -4.14 -13.01
CA GLY A 129 11.76 -5.04 -12.69
C GLY A 129 11.88 -5.11 -11.17
N GLY A 130 11.71 -6.33 -10.61
CA GLY A 130 11.53 -6.57 -9.19
C GLY A 130 12.49 -5.82 -8.28
N ARG A 131 11.95 -4.91 -7.46
CA ARG A 131 12.57 -4.57 -6.18
C ARG A 131 12.05 -5.56 -5.13
N ASN A 132 12.90 -6.50 -4.78
CA ASN A 132 12.78 -7.21 -3.50
C ASN A 132 12.83 -6.15 -2.40
N VAL A 133 11.70 -5.92 -1.74
CA VAL A 133 11.72 -5.27 -0.42
C VAL A 133 12.42 -6.27 0.48
N ALA A 134 13.68 -5.99 0.80
CA ALA A 134 14.42 -6.77 1.77
C ALA A 134 13.68 -6.64 3.10
N VAL A 135 12.89 -7.66 3.44
CA VAL A 135 12.56 -7.95 4.83
C VAL A 135 13.91 -8.13 5.51
N LYS A 136 14.27 -7.20 6.40
CA LYS A 136 15.40 -7.42 7.29
C LYS A 136 15.00 -8.62 8.14
N GLU A 137 15.47 -9.81 7.77
CA GLU A 137 15.61 -10.90 8.72
C GLU A 137 16.52 -10.38 9.82
N GLU A 138 15.96 -10.18 11.00
CA GLU A 138 16.74 -9.99 12.21
C GLU A 138 17.54 -11.28 12.40
N VAL A 139 18.86 -11.16 12.26
CA VAL A 139 19.80 -12.22 12.61
C VAL A 139 19.84 -12.24 14.13
N GLU A 140 19.25 -13.28 14.75
CA GLU A 140 19.55 -13.63 16.14
C GLU A 140 21.04 -14.03 16.17
N GLU A 141 21.87 -13.15 16.74
CA GLU A 141 23.23 -13.49 17.14
C GLU A 141 23.13 -14.38 18.38
N ASP A 142 23.26 -15.69 18.18
CA ASP A 142 23.52 -16.62 19.27
C ASP A 142 24.94 -16.35 19.78
N GLU A 143 25.04 -15.75 20.96
CA GLU A 143 26.30 -15.54 21.67
C GLU A 143 26.92 -16.89 22.05
N ASP A 144 28.14 -17.14 21.55
CA ASP A 144 29.01 -18.24 21.94
C ASP A 144 29.33 -18.15 23.44
N GLU A 145 28.89 -19.14 24.23
CA GLU A 145 29.37 -19.35 25.60
C GLU A 145 30.61 -20.26 25.55
N ASP A 146 31.78 -19.61 25.47
CA ASP A 146 33.10 -20.18 25.78
C ASP A 146 33.13 -20.60 27.26
N THR A 147 33.13 -21.90 27.53
CA THR A 147 33.62 -22.44 28.81
C THR A 147 34.89 -23.23 28.57
N ASP A 148 36.02 -22.52 28.66
CA ASP A 148 37.32 -23.06 29.06
C ASP A 148 37.25 -23.39 30.56
N GLU A 149 37.46 -24.65 30.95
CA GLU A 149 37.99 -24.95 32.28
C GLU A 149 38.68 -26.33 32.36
N THR A 150 40.02 -26.27 32.32
CA THR A 150 40.97 -26.96 33.21
C THR A 150 41.38 -28.43 32.96
N LEU A 151 42.63 -28.53 32.51
CA LEU A 151 43.71 -29.39 33.03
C LEU A 151 43.42 -30.13 34.36
N THR A 152 43.44 -31.46 34.34
CA THR A 152 44.38 -32.30 35.13
C THR A 152 44.37 -33.76 34.67
#